data_AF-A0A7W1QWP6-F1
#
_entry.id   AF-A0A7W1QWP6-F1
#
_cell.length_a   1.000
_cell.length_b   1.000
_cell.length_c   1.000
_cell.angle_alpha   90.00
_cell.angle_beta   90.00
_cell.angle_gamma   90.00
#
_symmetry.space_group_name_H-M   'P 1'
#
loop_
_entity.id
_entity.type
_entity.pdbx_description
1 polymer ?
#
loop_
_entity_poly.entity_id
_entity_poly.type
_entity_poly.pdbx_seq_one_letter_code
_entity_poly.pdbx_strand_id
1 'polypeptide(L)'
;MSAWTRLDDELDAWHASGRRATLWCRDDDGYRDGAPLRRLLEIARAENVPIALAIIPAALEPSLADAVAEFALATIVQHGYAHRNHAPSGTRNCELSAHRPVAESVAELAKGRVRLVR
;
A
#
# COMPACT_ATOMS: atom_id res chain seq x y z
N MET A 1 13.25 23.77 7.31
CA MET A 1 12.77 23.45 5.96
C MET A 1 11.86 22.23 6.06
N SER A 2 10.64 22.30 5.55
CA SER A 2 9.69 21.17 5.66
C SER A 2 10.04 20.08 4.65
N ALA A 3 9.43 18.89 4.79
CA ALA A 3 9.52 17.87 3.74
C ALA A 3 8.94 18.36 2.42
N TRP A 4 7.89 19.20 2.47
CA TRP A 4 7.25 19.78 1.30
C TRP A 4 8.15 20.76 0.55
N THR A 5 8.83 21.66 1.27
CA THR A 5 9.79 22.59 0.63
C THR A 5 10.90 21.83 -0.10
N ARG A 6 11.44 20.76 0.51
CA ARG A 6 12.47 19.95 -0.15
C ARG A 6 11.95 19.21 -1.39
N LEU A 7 10.67 18.85 -1.41
CA LEU A 7 10.05 18.23 -2.58
C LEU A 7 9.88 19.25 -3.70
N ASP A 8 9.39 20.45 -3.39
CA ASP A 8 9.25 21.54 -4.35
C ASP A 8 10.60 21.88 -4.99
N ASP A 9 11.65 22.06 -4.17
CA ASP A 9 13.01 22.36 -4.64
C ASP A 9 13.54 21.29 -5.60
N GLU A 10 13.28 20.00 -5.32
CA GLU A 10 13.69 18.89 -6.19
C GLU A 10 12.89 18.86 -7.50
N LEU A 11 11.56 19.10 -7.45
CA LEU A 11 10.72 19.15 -8.65
C LEU A 11 11.12 20.32 -9.56
N ASP A 12 11.48 21.47 -8.98
CA ASP A 12 12.01 22.63 -9.69
C ASP A 12 13.35 22.30 -10.36
N ALA A 13 14.24 21.57 -9.67
CA ALA A 13 15.51 21.12 -10.25
C ALA A 13 15.29 20.16 -11.44
N TRP A 14 14.32 19.25 -11.36
CA TRP A 14 13.95 18.39 -12.48
C TRP A 14 13.45 19.22 -13.66
N HIS A 15 12.54 20.16 -13.40
CA HIS A 15 12.01 21.03 -14.43
C HIS A 15 13.10 21.86 -15.12
N ALA A 16 14.01 22.46 -14.35
CA ALA A 16 15.15 23.23 -14.86
C ALA A 16 16.10 22.39 -15.73
N SER A 17 16.17 21.08 -15.50
CA SER A 17 16.93 20.14 -16.33
C SER A 17 16.15 19.59 -17.55
N GLY A 18 14.95 20.12 -17.83
CA GLY A 18 14.10 19.65 -18.93
C GLY A 18 13.47 18.28 -18.68
N ARG A 19 13.44 17.83 -17.43
CA ARG A 19 12.87 16.53 -17.02
C ARG A 19 11.53 16.73 -16.34
N ARG A 20 10.63 15.75 -16.50
CA ARG A 20 9.36 15.68 -15.78
C ARG A 20 9.40 14.53 -14.78
N ALA A 21 9.12 14.83 -13.52
CA ALA A 21 8.99 13.80 -12.50
C ALA A 21 7.78 12.91 -12.77
N THR A 22 7.96 11.61 -12.55
CA THR A 22 6.88 10.62 -12.54
C THR A 22 6.68 10.12 -11.12
N LEU A 23 5.43 10.04 -10.69
CA LEU A 23 5.06 9.63 -9.35
C LEU A 23 4.18 8.39 -9.43
N TRP A 24 4.22 7.57 -8.40
CA TRP A 24 3.25 6.52 -8.14
C TRP A 24 2.78 6.67 -6.70
N CYS A 25 1.47 6.52 -6.49
CA CYS A 25 0.85 6.65 -5.18
C CYS A 25 0.54 5.25 -4.64
N ARG A 26 0.82 5.06 -3.34
CA ARG A 26 0.50 3.84 -2.61
C ARG A 26 -0.04 4.17 -1.23
N ASP A 27 -1.12 3.51 -0.85
CA ASP A 27 -1.68 3.52 0.51
C ASP A 27 -1.47 2.15 1.14
N ASP A 28 -0.98 2.16 2.39
CA ASP A 28 -0.61 0.95 3.13
C ASP A 28 -1.64 0.60 4.20
N ASP A 29 -1.60 -0.65 4.66
CA ASP A 29 -2.45 -1.17 5.72
C ASP A 29 -3.95 -1.15 5.40
N GLY A 30 -4.31 -1.33 4.12
CA GLY A 30 -5.72 -1.46 3.72
C GLY A 30 -6.33 -2.78 4.19
N TYR A 31 -7.50 -2.73 4.82
CA TYR A 31 -8.23 -3.94 5.21
C TYR A 31 -9.76 -3.79 5.22
N ARG A 32 -10.28 -2.57 5.30
CA ARG A 32 -11.73 -2.27 5.25
C ARG A 32 -11.98 -0.91 4.64
N ASP A 33 -13.24 -0.65 4.28
CA ASP A 33 -13.67 0.69 3.91
C ASP A 33 -13.63 1.67 5.11
N GLY A 34 -13.49 2.96 4.82
CA GLY A 34 -13.48 4.02 5.81
C GLY A 34 -13.33 5.41 5.19
N ALA A 35 -13.58 6.44 6.00
CA ALA A 35 -13.50 7.83 5.55
C ALA A 35 -12.14 8.20 4.91
N PRO A 36 -10.97 7.76 5.43
CA PRO A 36 -9.68 8.05 4.79
C PRO A 36 -9.56 7.43 3.39
N LEU A 37 -9.95 6.16 3.23
CA LEU A 37 -9.92 5.48 1.94
C LEU A 37 -10.86 6.17 0.94
N ARG A 38 -12.10 6.47 1.33
CA ARG A 38 -13.05 7.17 0.46
C ARG A 38 -12.51 8.51 0.00
N ARG A 39 -11.93 9.29 0.92
CA ARG A 39 -11.31 10.56 0.58
C ARG A 39 -10.14 10.39 -0.39
N LEU A 40 -9.31 9.38 -0.20
CA LEU A 40 -8.19 9.07 -1.08
C LEU A 40 -8.68 8.72 -2.49
N LEU A 41 -9.68 7.85 -2.61
CA LEU A 41 -10.26 7.44 -3.90
C LEU A 41 -10.94 8.62 -4.61
N GLU A 42 -11.59 9.53 -3.88
CA GLU A 42 -12.14 10.77 -4.44
C GLU A 42 -11.06 11.68 -5.02
N ILE A 43 -9.96 11.91 -4.28
CA ILE A 43 -8.84 12.73 -4.76
C ILE A 43 -8.21 12.07 -5.99
N ALA A 44 -7.92 10.77 -5.92
CA ALA A 44 -7.33 10.01 -7.01
C ALA A 44 -8.21 10.05 -8.27
N ARG A 45 -9.54 9.98 -8.10
CA ARG A 45 -10.50 10.13 -9.20
C ARG A 45 -10.50 11.53 -9.80
N ALA A 46 -10.52 12.57 -8.96
CA ALA A 46 -10.53 13.96 -9.41
C ALA A 46 -9.27 14.32 -10.21
N GLU A 47 -8.12 13.80 -9.79
CA GLU A 47 -6.82 14.08 -10.41
C GLU A 47 -6.41 13.05 -11.47
N ASN A 48 -7.25 12.04 -11.73
CA ASN A 48 -6.99 10.93 -12.65
C ASN A 48 -5.63 10.23 -12.36
N VAL A 49 -5.36 9.97 -11.08
CA VAL A 49 -4.11 9.37 -10.59
C VAL A 49 -4.34 7.89 -10.23
N PRO A 50 -3.59 6.94 -10.83
CA PRO A 50 -3.59 5.55 -10.40
C PRO A 50 -3.06 5.38 -8.98
N ILE A 51 -3.65 4.45 -8.22
CA ILE A 51 -3.23 4.19 -6.85
C ILE A 51 -3.04 2.71 -6.59
N ALA A 52 -1.96 2.36 -5.88
CA ALA A 52 -1.75 1.04 -5.35
C ALA A 52 -2.30 0.96 -3.91
N LEU A 53 -3.21 0.03 -3.63
CA LEU A 53 -3.70 -0.21 -2.27
C LEU A 53 -3.04 -1.48 -1.75
N ALA A 54 -2.21 -1.35 -0.73
CA ALA A 54 -1.50 -2.46 -0.12
C ALA A 54 -2.38 -3.08 0.97
N ILE A 55 -2.94 -4.25 0.66
CA ILE A 55 -3.98 -4.88 1.47
C ILE A 55 -3.40 -5.94 2.38
N ILE A 56 -3.83 -5.96 3.65
CA ILE A 56 -3.53 -7.00 4.63
C ILE A 56 -4.55 -8.14 4.45
N PRO A 57 -4.19 -9.27 3.81
CA PRO A 57 -5.18 -10.27 3.42
C PRO A 57 -5.96 -10.88 4.58
N ALA A 58 -5.31 -11.18 5.71
CA ALA A 58 -5.96 -11.84 6.85
C ALA A 58 -6.98 -10.94 7.55
N ALA A 59 -6.85 -9.62 7.41
CA ALA A 59 -7.77 -8.62 7.96
C ALA A 59 -8.81 -8.13 6.93
N LEU A 60 -8.70 -8.55 5.67
CA LEU A 60 -9.57 -8.09 4.59
C LEU A 60 -11.06 -8.34 4.91
N GLU A 61 -11.81 -7.25 4.96
CA GLU A 61 -13.27 -7.19 5.05
C GLU A 61 -13.89 -7.01 3.65
N PRO A 62 -15.10 -7.57 3.39
CA PRO A 62 -15.80 -7.39 2.12
C PRO A 62 -16.03 -5.93 1.71
N SER A 63 -16.21 -5.04 2.70
CA SER A 63 -16.42 -3.60 2.50
C SER A 63 -15.32 -2.94 1.66
N LEU A 64 -14.07 -3.38 1.81
CA LEU A 64 -12.95 -2.88 1.03
C LEU A 64 -13.07 -3.28 -0.45
N ALA A 65 -13.44 -4.54 -0.70
CA ALA A 65 -13.59 -5.03 -2.06
C ALA A 65 -14.68 -4.26 -2.81
N ASP A 66 -15.81 -4.00 -2.15
CA ASP A 66 -16.92 -3.21 -2.71
C ASP A 66 -16.47 -1.77 -3.02
N ALA A 67 -15.80 -1.10 -2.06
CA ALA A 67 -15.31 0.26 -2.24
C ALA A 67 -14.29 0.39 -3.40
N VAL A 68 -13.42 -0.61 -3.57
CA VAL A 68 -12.38 -0.59 -4.62
C VAL A 68 -12.94 -1.00 -5.98
N ALA A 69 -13.96 -1.86 -6.04
CA ALA A 69 -14.60 -2.25 -7.30
C ALA A 69 -15.20 -1.04 -8.05
N GLU A 70 -15.57 0.02 -7.34
CA GLU A 70 -16.06 1.28 -7.91
C GLU A 70 -14.96 2.20 -8.48
N PHE A 71 -13.68 1.83 -8.34
CA PHE A 71 -12.54 2.67 -8.74
C PHE A 71 -11.54 1.90 -9.63
N ALA A 72 -11.71 2.04 -10.95
CA ALA A 72 -10.91 1.34 -11.95
C ALA A 72 -9.40 1.68 -11.95
N LEU A 73 -8.99 2.76 -11.30
CA LEU A 73 -7.58 3.18 -11.21
C LEU A 73 -6.87 2.65 -9.94
N ALA A 74 -7.56 1.85 -9.11
CA ALA A 74 -6.92 1.14 -8.00
C ALA A 74 -6.31 -0.19 -8.46
N THR A 75 -5.08 -0.42 -8.05
CA THR A 75 -4.39 -1.72 -8.15
C THR A 75 -4.24 -2.29 -6.75
N ILE A 76 -4.75 -3.50 -6.52
CA ILE A 76 -4.55 -4.22 -5.26
C ILE A 76 -3.16 -4.85 -5.23
N VAL A 77 -2.40 -4.57 -4.17
CA VAL A 77 -1.08 -5.16 -3.91
C VAL A 77 -1.12 -5.88 -2.57
N GLN A 78 -0.54 -7.06 -2.48
CA GLN A 78 -0.49 -7.78 -1.21
C GLN A 78 0.51 -7.15 -0.25
N HIS A 79 0.05 -6.79 0.95
CA HIS A 79 0.88 -6.30 2.05
C HIS A 79 1.02 -7.38 3.12
N GLY A 80 1.97 -8.30 2.91
CA GLY A 80 2.18 -9.40 3.85
C GLY A 80 1.01 -10.38 3.90
N TYR A 81 0.65 -10.87 5.09
CA TYR A 81 -0.53 -11.70 5.30
C TYR A 81 -1.42 -11.21 6.45
N ALA A 82 -0.90 -11.15 7.67
CA ALA A 82 -1.62 -10.76 8.88
C ALA A 82 -1.01 -9.56 9.61
N HIS A 83 0.11 -9.02 9.13
CA HIS A 83 0.82 -7.88 9.73
C HIS A 83 1.21 -8.11 11.20
N ARG A 84 1.42 -9.38 11.57
CA ARG A 84 1.85 -9.77 12.92
C ARG A 84 3.35 -9.66 13.03
N ASN A 85 3.83 -9.08 14.13
CA ASN A 85 5.26 -9.03 14.40
C ASN A 85 5.80 -10.43 14.78
N HIS A 86 6.82 -10.88 14.06
CA HIS A 86 7.56 -12.11 14.34
C HIS A 86 9.04 -11.84 14.64
N ALA A 87 9.41 -10.58 14.81
CA ALA A 87 10.75 -10.18 15.20
C ALA A 87 10.92 -10.25 16.74
N PRO A 88 12.11 -10.59 17.24
CA PRO A 88 12.41 -10.55 18.67
C PRO A 88 12.13 -9.18 19.29
N SER A 89 11.83 -9.16 20.59
CA SER A 89 11.68 -7.90 21.33
C SER A 89 12.94 -7.04 21.23
N GLY A 90 12.77 -5.73 21.10
CA GLY A 90 13.87 -4.78 20.93
C GLY A 90 14.45 -4.70 19.52
N THR A 91 13.91 -5.46 18.56
CA THR A 91 14.25 -5.34 17.13
C THR A 91 13.14 -4.68 16.34
N ARG A 92 13.45 -4.22 15.11
CA ARG A 92 12.45 -3.65 14.22
C ARG A 92 11.36 -4.69 13.93
N ASN A 93 10.09 -4.30 14.11
CA ASN A 93 8.95 -5.15 13.78
C ASN A 93 9.06 -5.71 12.36
N CYS A 94 8.87 -7.01 12.21
CA CYS A 94 8.97 -7.68 10.92
C CYS A 94 8.07 -8.90 10.88
N GLU A 95 7.11 -8.92 9.94
CA GLU A 95 6.23 -10.07 9.73
C GLU A 95 6.96 -11.24 9.07
N LEU A 96 7.79 -10.92 8.07
CA LEU A 96 8.63 -11.87 7.33
C LEU A 96 10.03 -11.97 7.97
N SER A 97 10.04 -12.07 9.30
CA SER A 97 11.25 -12.12 10.12
C SER A 97 12.10 -13.36 9.77
N ALA A 98 13.43 -13.21 9.77
CA ALA A 98 14.35 -14.35 9.66
C ALA A 98 14.30 -15.30 10.88
N HIS A 99 13.63 -14.89 11.96
CA HIS A 99 13.47 -15.66 13.19
C HIS A 99 12.27 -16.62 13.16
N ARG A 100 11.60 -16.78 12.02
CA ARG A 100 10.57 -17.82 11.81
C ARG A 100 10.88 -18.67 10.58
N PRO A 101 10.34 -19.90 10.49
CA PRO A 101 10.57 -20.75 9.32
C PRO A 101 10.08 -20.09 8.02
N VAL A 102 10.95 -20.01 7.01
CA VAL A 102 10.61 -19.46 5.68
C VAL A 102 9.38 -20.13 5.09
N ALA A 103 9.23 -21.44 5.30
CA ALA A 103 8.08 -22.20 4.81
C ALA A 103 6.74 -21.67 5.34
N GLU A 104 6.70 -21.19 6.59
CA GLU A 104 5.47 -20.59 7.14
C GLU A 104 5.17 -19.25 6.49
N SER A 105 6.18 -18.39 6.32
CA SER A 105 6.03 -17.10 5.64
C SER A 105 5.55 -17.28 4.20
N VAL A 106 6.12 -18.23 3.46
CA VAL A 106 5.69 -18.55 2.09
C VAL A 106 4.25 -19.08 2.07
N ALA A 107 3.88 -19.96 3.02
CA ALA A 107 2.53 -20.49 3.11
C ALA A 107 1.49 -19.39 3.41
N GLU A 108 1.82 -18.45 4.28
CA GLU A 108 0.96 -17.29 4.58
C GLU A 108 0.84 -16.34 3.38
N LEU A 109 1.95 -16.04 2.70
CA LEU A 109 1.92 -15.24 1.47
C LEU A 109 1.07 -15.90 0.38
N ALA A 110 1.17 -17.22 0.22
CA ALA A 110 0.34 -17.98 -0.73
C ALA A 110 -1.16 -17.92 -0.37
N LYS A 111 -1.52 -18.04 0.92
CA LYS A 111 -2.91 -17.85 1.38
C LYS A 111 -3.41 -16.44 1.09
N GLY A 112 -2.58 -15.43 1.33
CA GLY A 112 -2.88 -14.03 1.01
C GLY A 112 -3.16 -13.85 -0.48
N ARG A 113 -2.32 -14.43 -1.35
CA ARG A 113 -2.50 -14.36 -2.80
C ARG A 113 -3.82 -14.98 -3.23
N VAL A 114 -4.16 -16.16 -2.71
CA VAL A 114 -5.45 -16.81 -3.00
C VAL A 114 -6.64 -15.95 -2.56
N ARG A 115 -6.51 -15.21 -1.47
CA ARG A 115 -7.58 -14.34 -0.96
C ARG A 115 -7.77 -13.06 -1.79
N LEU A 116 -6.72 -12.56 -2.43
CA LEU A 116 -6.74 -11.33 -3.23
C LEU A 116 -6.97 -11.57 -4.73
N VAL A 117 -6.68 -12.78 -5.24
CA VAL A 117 -6.98 -13.16 -6.62
C VAL A 117 -8.45 -13.61 -6.69
N ARG A 118 -9.35 -12.68 -7.00
CA ARG A 118 -10.70 -12.99 -7.49
C ARG A 118 -10.89 -12.34 -8.85
#